data_AF-A0A7Y6M4Y7-F1
#
_entry.id   AF-A0A7Y6M4Y7-F1
#
_cell.length_a   1.000
_cell.length_b   1.000
_cell.length_c   1.000
_cell.angle_alpha   90.00
_cell.angle_beta   90.00
_cell.angle_gamma   90.00
#
_symmetry.space_group_name_H-M   'P 1'
#
loop_
_entity.id
_entity.type
_entity.pdbx_description
1 polymer ?
#
loop_
_entity_poly.entity_id
_entity_poly.type
_entity_poly.pdbx_seq_one_letter_code
_entity_poly.pdbx_strand_id
1 'polypeptide(L)'
;MLRLLPPEELAWWGNDILARAEMHLPPSDPRRIKLKERLGSDGKLNAGDRYLAISVLQAANIADQLEKARVRSFRNIITITTAVLTLIALTLGVIGLADPTLIKLCFNDPQTGPACPIGSRPVKWDILIVELMGLSAAALVGAIGLRLIYGTSTPFTLPIVLAFLKLPAGAISAVIGLLLIQGRFIPGLSNLDTSAQILGWAAVFGAAQQAITRLVDAQGQKILSSVGDPAPEPPTASPVKVTT
;
A
#
# COMPACT_ATOMS: atom_id res chain seq x y z
N MET A 1 -2.35 27.19 -21.52
CA MET A 1 -2.06 27.28 -22.97
C MET A 1 -3.24 27.79 -23.78
N LEU A 2 -4.45 27.21 -23.72
CA LEU A 2 -5.63 27.66 -24.51
C LEU A 2 -6.03 29.15 -24.38
N ARG A 3 -5.66 29.82 -23.29
CA ARG A 3 -5.89 31.28 -23.14
C ARG A 3 -5.08 32.14 -24.11
N LEU A 4 -3.97 31.62 -24.63
CA LEU A 4 -3.03 32.34 -25.49
C LEU A 4 -3.14 31.95 -26.97
N LEU A 5 -4.00 30.97 -27.30
CA LEU A 5 -4.10 30.50 -28.68
C LEU A 5 -4.83 31.53 -29.58
N PRO A 6 -4.35 31.73 -30.82
CA PRO A 6 -5.09 32.45 -31.84
C PRO A 6 -6.49 31.82 -32.06
N PRO A 7 -7.51 32.61 -32.40
CA PRO A 7 -8.86 32.10 -32.62
C PRO A 7 -8.94 31.10 -33.78
N GLU A 8 -8.09 31.23 -34.82
CA GLU A 8 -8.01 30.25 -35.91
C GLU A 8 -7.53 28.85 -35.48
N GLU A 9 -6.64 28.77 -34.47
CA GLU A 9 -6.12 27.49 -34.00
C GLU A 9 -7.11 26.75 -33.10
N LEU A 10 -7.95 27.47 -32.36
CA LEU A 10 -8.95 26.89 -31.45
C LEU A 10 -9.89 25.91 -32.17
N ALA A 11 -10.20 26.20 -33.43
CA ALA A 11 -11.08 25.37 -34.25
C ALA A 11 -10.58 23.92 -34.33
N TRP A 12 -9.27 23.70 -34.40
CA TRP A 12 -8.68 22.37 -34.58
C TRP A 12 -8.54 21.57 -33.27
N TRP A 13 -8.67 22.22 -32.12
CA TRP A 13 -8.57 21.58 -30.80
C TRP A 13 -9.87 20.95 -30.30
N GLY A 14 -10.99 21.17 -31.00
CA GLY A 14 -12.31 20.71 -30.58
C GLY A 14 -12.35 19.22 -30.23
N ASN A 15 -11.87 18.38 -31.16
CA ASN A 15 -11.86 16.93 -30.99
C ASN A 15 -10.89 16.46 -29.89
N ASP A 16 -9.73 17.10 -29.72
CA ASP A 16 -8.79 16.74 -28.63
C ASP A 16 -9.38 17.07 -27.24
N ILE A 17 -10.02 18.24 -27.11
CA ILE A 17 -10.68 18.65 -25.88
C ILE A 17 -11.86 17.73 -25.57
N LEU A 18 -12.65 17.37 -26.59
CA LEU A 18 -13.73 16.42 -26.43
C LEU A 18 -13.18 15.07 -25.98
N ALA A 19 -12.17 14.51 -26.65
CA ALA A 19 -11.57 13.23 -26.28
C ALA A 19 -11.07 13.20 -24.82
N ARG A 20 -10.40 14.27 -24.35
CA ARG A 20 -9.97 14.39 -22.94
C ARG A 20 -11.15 14.49 -21.97
N ALA A 21 -12.19 15.24 -22.35
CA ALA A 21 -13.41 15.34 -21.57
C ALA A 21 -14.11 13.98 -21.46
N GLU A 22 -14.15 13.20 -22.54
CA GLU A 22 -14.76 11.88 -22.54
C GLU A 22 -13.98 10.88 -21.69
N MET A 23 -12.66 11.03 -21.61
CA MET A 23 -11.77 10.18 -20.84
C MET A 23 -11.90 10.40 -19.32
N HIS A 24 -12.07 11.64 -18.86
CA HIS A 24 -12.01 11.97 -17.42
C HIS A 24 -13.31 12.54 -16.83
N LEU A 25 -14.29 12.94 -17.65
CA LEU A 25 -15.57 13.48 -17.17
C LEU A 25 -16.72 12.49 -17.39
N PRO A 26 -17.64 12.34 -16.41
CA PRO A 26 -18.79 11.46 -16.54
C PRO A 26 -19.71 11.88 -17.71
N PRO A 27 -20.46 10.94 -18.32
CA PRO A 27 -21.36 11.26 -19.44
C PRO A 27 -22.45 12.29 -19.10
N SER A 28 -22.81 12.41 -17.81
CA SER A 28 -23.80 13.36 -17.29
C SER A 28 -23.25 14.77 -17.02
N ASP A 29 -21.95 15.02 -17.22
CA ASP A 29 -21.39 16.35 -16.97
C ASP A 29 -22.00 17.38 -17.95
N PRO A 30 -22.67 18.44 -17.45
CA PRO A 30 -23.36 19.41 -18.29
C PRO A 30 -22.41 20.19 -19.21
N ARG A 31 -21.13 20.27 -18.88
CA ARG A 31 -20.10 20.94 -19.69
C ARG A 31 -19.66 20.04 -20.85
N ARG A 32 -19.55 18.72 -20.61
CA ARG A 32 -19.28 17.73 -21.66
C ARG A 32 -20.41 17.68 -22.69
N ILE A 33 -21.65 17.67 -22.22
CA ILE A 33 -22.85 17.66 -23.09
C ILE A 33 -22.87 18.93 -23.97
N LYS A 34 -22.74 20.11 -23.36
CA LYS A 34 -22.69 21.39 -24.10
C LYS A 34 -21.54 21.46 -25.10
N LEU A 35 -20.37 20.90 -24.76
CA LEU A 35 -19.24 20.85 -25.68
C LEU A 35 -19.55 19.99 -26.91
N LYS A 36 -20.15 18.81 -26.70
CA LYS A 36 -20.53 17.89 -27.78
C LYS A 36 -21.58 18.51 -28.71
N GLU A 37 -22.55 19.22 -28.15
CA GLU A 37 -23.56 19.97 -28.93
C GLU A 37 -22.92 21.08 -29.78
N ARG A 38 -21.91 21.78 -29.24
CA ARG A 38 -21.23 22.89 -29.94
C ARG A 38 -20.25 22.43 -31.01
N LEU A 39 -19.63 21.27 -30.86
CA LEU A 39 -18.68 20.73 -31.84
C LEU A 39 -19.35 20.27 -33.14
N GLY A 40 -20.61 19.80 -33.06
CA GLY A 40 -21.33 19.24 -34.20
C GLY A 40 -20.59 18.09 -34.89
N SER A 41 -20.93 17.84 -36.15
CA SER A 41 -20.31 16.80 -37.01
C SER A 41 -18.89 17.15 -37.44
N ASP A 42 -18.57 18.44 -37.51
CA ASP A 42 -17.35 18.95 -38.13
C ASP A 42 -16.15 18.97 -37.16
N GLY A 43 -16.42 18.76 -35.86
CA GLY A 43 -15.40 18.64 -34.81
C GLY A 43 -14.66 19.94 -34.50
N LYS A 44 -15.18 21.08 -34.95
CA LYS A 44 -14.54 22.39 -34.86
C LYS A 44 -15.22 23.29 -33.83
N LEU A 45 -14.41 24.05 -33.09
CA LEU A 45 -14.89 25.06 -32.14
C LEU A 45 -14.91 26.46 -32.76
N ASN A 46 -15.95 27.25 -32.45
CA ASN A 46 -15.99 28.66 -32.81
C ASN A 46 -15.21 29.53 -31.81
N ALA A 47 -14.80 30.72 -32.24
CA ALA A 47 -14.09 31.68 -31.38
C ALA A 47 -14.90 32.06 -30.11
N GLY A 48 -16.23 32.07 -30.19
CA GLY A 48 -17.14 32.33 -29.07
C GLY A 48 -17.18 31.21 -28.02
N ASP A 49 -16.84 29.97 -28.39
CA ASP A 49 -16.88 28.81 -27.50
C ASP A 49 -15.59 28.64 -26.69
N ARG A 50 -14.64 29.58 -26.81
CA ARG A 50 -13.36 29.58 -26.10
C ARG A 50 -13.52 29.41 -24.58
N TYR A 51 -14.48 30.11 -23.98
CA TYR A 51 -14.73 30.01 -22.54
C TYR A 51 -15.20 28.61 -22.15
N LEU A 52 -16.11 28.02 -22.94
CA LEU A 52 -16.61 26.66 -22.73
C LEU A 52 -15.45 25.65 -22.86
N ALA A 53 -14.65 25.74 -23.91
CA ALA A 53 -13.50 24.89 -24.16
C ALA A 53 -12.49 24.92 -23.00
N ILE A 54 -12.17 26.11 -22.49
CA ILE A 54 -11.29 26.28 -21.32
C ILE A 54 -11.91 25.63 -20.08
N SER A 55 -13.19 25.86 -19.83
CA SER A 55 -13.88 25.34 -18.63
C SER A 55 -13.95 23.81 -18.61
N VAL A 56 -14.16 23.19 -19.78
CA VAL A 56 -14.19 21.73 -19.93
C VAL A 56 -12.79 21.15 -19.75
N LEU A 57 -11.79 21.71 -20.44
CA LEU A 57 -10.43 21.20 -20.31
C LEU A 57 -9.91 21.35 -18.87
N GLN A 58 -10.23 22.47 -18.21
CA GLN A 58 -9.86 22.66 -16.81
C GLN A 58 -10.53 21.61 -15.91
N ALA A 59 -11.82 21.31 -16.13
CA ALA A 59 -12.52 20.28 -15.38
C ALA A 59 -11.90 18.89 -15.61
N ALA A 60 -11.63 18.53 -16.88
CA ALA A 60 -10.99 17.26 -17.24
C ALA A 60 -9.59 17.13 -16.62
N ASN A 61 -8.79 18.19 -16.67
CA ASN A 61 -7.46 18.21 -16.05
C ASN A 61 -7.54 18.10 -14.52
N ILE A 62 -8.50 18.75 -13.86
CA ILE A 62 -8.68 18.61 -12.41
C ILE A 62 -9.05 17.16 -12.05
N ALA A 63 -9.94 16.54 -12.81
CA ALA A 63 -10.30 15.14 -12.64
C ALA A 63 -9.08 14.21 -12.78
N ASP A 64 -8.29 14.36 -13.84
CA ASP A 64 -7.03 13.62 -14.05
C ASP A 64 -6.02 13.86 -12.89
N GLN A 65 -5.91 15.09 -12.40
CA GLN A 65 -5.03 15.40 -11.27
C GLN A 65 -5.50 14.74 -9.97
N LEU A 66 -6.81 14.67 -9.72
CA LEU A 66 -7.37 14.02 -8.53
C LEU A 66 -7.08 12.51 -8.54
N GLU A 67 -7.22 11.86 -9.70
CA GLU A 67 -6.85 10.46 -9.89
C GLU A 67 -5.36 10.23 -9.59
N LYS A 68 -4.48 11.06 -10.17
CA LYS A 68 -3.03 11.00 -9.93
C LYS A 68 -2.63 11.39 -8.50
N ALA A 69 -3.38 12.26 -7.83
CA ALA A 69 -3.08 12.72 -6.47
C ALA A 69 -3.25 11.60 -5.44
N ARG A 70 -4.28 10.75 -5.60
CA ARG A 70 -4.50 9.58 -4.73
C ARG A 70 -3.31 8.62 -4.80
N VAL A 71 -2.82 8.34 -6.01
CA VAL A 71 -1.66 7.49 -6.24
C VAL A 71 -0.39 8.08 -5.63
N ARG A 72 -0.14 9.38 -5.80
CA ARG A 72 1.02 10.07 -5.22
C ARG A 72 0.99 10.09 -3.69
N SER A 73 -0.15 10.41 -3.10
CA SER A 73 -0.33 10.41 -1.64
C SER A 73 -0.05 9.02 -1.05
N PHE A 74 -0.65 7.99 -1.64
CA PHE A 74 -0.42 6.61 -1.23
C PHE A 74 1.05 6.19 -1.34
N ARG A 75 1.71 6.53 -2.46
CA ARG A 75 3.16 6.29 -2.63
C ARG A 75 3.98 6.99 -1.55
N ASN A 76 3.68 8.25 -1.26
CA ASN A 76 4.40 9.03 -0.26
C ASN A 76 4.23 8.42 1.14
N ILE A 77 3.02 8.02 1.51
CA ILE A 77 2.76 7.33 2.79
C ILE A 77 3.60 6.07 2.88
N ILE A 78 3.57 5.20 1.87
CA ILE A 78 4.37 3.97 1.88
C ILE A 78 5.87 4.28 1.97
N THR A 79 6.33 5.30 1.25
CA THR A 79 7.75 5.70 1.25
C THR A 79 8.18 6.16 2.64
N ILE A 80 7.35 6.97 3.31
CA ILE A 80 7.60 7.44 4.68
C ILE A 80 7.60 6.25 5.64
N THR A 81 6.60 5.37 5.58
CA THR A 81 6.55 4.17 6.42
C THR A 81 7.77 3.27 6.21
N THR A 82 8.19 3.08 4.95
CA THR A 82 9.40 2.30 4.62
C THR A 82 10.63 2.93 5.25
N ALA A 83 10.78 4.26 5.18
CA ALA A 83 11.89 4.96 5.80
C ALA A 83 11.89 4.81 7.33
N VAL A 84 10.72 4.92 7.97
CA VAL A 84 10.57 4.73 9.42
C VAL A 84 10.91 3.30 9.84
N LEU A 85 10.39 2.29 9.15
CA LEU A 85 10.73 0.89 9.45
C LEU A 85 12.21 0.61 9.22
N THR A 86 12.80 1.16 8.16
CA THR A 86 14.24 1.03 7.91
C THR A 86 15.05 1.65 9.05
N LEU A 87 14.66 2.85 9.51
CA LEU A 87 15.30 3.49 10.65
C LEU A 87 15.20 2.64 11.93
N ILE A 88 14.05 2.01 12.18
CA ILE A 88 13.86 1.11 13.33
C ILE A 88 14.77 -0.12 13.22
N ALA A 89 14.79 -0.80 12.06
CA ALA A 89 15.67 -1.94 11.83
C ALA A 89 17.15 -1.56 12.03
N LEU A 90 17.59 -0.45 11.42
CA LEU A 90 18.95 0.05 11.62
C LEU A 90 19.26 0.35 13.09
N THR A 91 18.30 0.92 13.83
CA THR A 91 18.47 1.20 15.26
C THR A 91 18.63 -0.10 16.06
N LEU A 92 17.84 -1.13 15.77
CA LEU A 92 17.97 -2.45 16.41
C LEU A 92 19.34 -3.08 16.10
N GLY A 93 19.78 -3.06 14.84
CA GLY A 93 21.12 -3.51 14.45
C GLY A 93 22.24 -2.76 15.16
N VAL A 94 22.16 -1.42 15.25
CA VAL A 94 23.13 -0.58 15.98
C VAL A 94 23.15 -0.91 17.47
N ILE A 95 21.99 -1.12 18.09
CA ILE A 95 21.89 -1.53 19.50
C ILE A 95 22.59 -2.88 19.71
N GLY A 96 22.35 -3.87 18.85
CA GLY A 96 23.01 -5.19 18.95
C GLY A 96 24.52 -5.13 18.80
N LEU A 97 25.01 -4.25 17.93
CA LEU A 97 26.45 -4.03 17.73
C LEU A 97 27.11 -3.31 18.92
N ALA A 98 26.40 -2.38 19.56
CA ALA A 98 26.87 -1.64 20.72
C ALA A 98 26.88 -2.52 21.98
N ASP A 99 25.74 -3.16 22.28
CA ASP A 99 25.56 -4.04 23.44
C ASP A 99 24.73 -5.29 23.10
N PRO A 100 25.37 -6.46 22.93
CA PRO A 100 24.67 -7.70 22.61
C PRO A 100 23.85 -8.25 23.80
N THR A 101 23.98 -7.66 25.00
CA THR A 101 23.27 -8.12 26.20
C THR A 101 21.95 -7.41 26.44
N LEU A 102 21.71 -6.27 25.77
CA LEU A 102 20.49 -5.48 25.89
C LEU A 102 19.27 -6.24 25.32
N ILE A 103 19.46 -6.95 24.21
CA ILE A 103 18.45 -7.78 23.55
C ILE A 103 19.05 -9.19 23.38
N LYS A 104 18.77 -10.08 24.33
CA LYS A 104 19.30 -11.45 24.31
C LYS A 104 18.44 -12.30 23.39
N LEU A 105 18.86 -12.60 22.16
CA LEU A 105 18.15 -13.56 21.28
C LEU A 105 18.59 -15.02 21.51
N CYS A 106 19.15 -15.31 22.68
CA CYS A 106 19.61 -16.65 23.04
C CYS A 106 18.54 -17.42 23.84
N PHE A 107 18.45 -18.70 23.56
CA PHE A 107 17.56 -19.66 24.19
C PHE A 107 18.41 -20.59 25.06
N ASN A 108 18.03 -20.74 26.33
CA ASN A 108 18.72 -21.64 27.25
C ASN A 108 17.82 -22.83 27.49
N ASP A 109 18.16 -23.97 26.90
CA ASP A 109 17.52 -25.25 27.22
C ASP A 109 18.36 -26.00 28.28
N PRO A 110 17.73 -26.57 29.32
CA PRO A 110 18.42 -27.37 30.33
C PRO A 110 19.16 -28.59 29.79
N GLN A 111 18.76 -29.16 28.64
CA GLN A 111 19.31 -30.41 28.11
C GLN A 111 20.40 -30.20 27.06
N THR A 112 20.27 -29.19 26.21
CA THR A 112 21.17 -28.96 25.07
C THR A 112 22.15 -27.80 25.31
N GLY A 113 21.88 -26.96 26.31
CA GLY A 113 22.70 -25.80 26.66
C GLY A 113 22.23 -24.50 25.97
N PRO A 114 22.99 -23.40 26.12
CA PRO A 114 22.64 -22.12 25.53
C PRO A 114 22.85 -22.12 24.00
N ALA A 115 21.81 -21.78 23.26
CA ALA A 115 21.83 -21.58 21.82
C ALA A 115 21.55 -20.11 21.46
N CYS A 116 22.42 -19.51 20.65
CA CYS A 116 22.29 -18.15 20.14
C CYS A 116 22.21 -18.18 18.59
N PRO A 117 21.80 -17.08 17.94
CA PRO A 117 21.77 -17.00 16.48
C PRO A 117 23.12 -17.35 15.84
N ILE A 118 24.24 -16.97 16.48
CA ILE A 118 25.59 -17.35 16.07
C ILE A 118 26.28 -18.12 17.20
N GLY A 119 26.21 -19.45 17.13
CA GLY A 119 26.87 -20.33 18.09
C GLY A 119 26.14 -20.39 19.44
N SER A 120 26.90 -20.45 20.54
CA SER A 120 26.39 -20.72 21.89
C SER A 120 26.54 -19.55 22.87
N ARG A 121 27.05 -18.40 22.42
CA ARG A 121 27.25 -17.21 23.24
C ARG A 121 26.75 -15.97 22.52
N PRO A 122 26.25 -14.95 23.24
CA PRO A 122 25.78 -13.73 22.62
C PRO A 122 26.95 -12.99 21.96
N VAL A 123 26.79 -12.64 20.70
CA VAL A 123 27.75 -11.86 19.92
C VAL A 123 27.07 -10.67 19.27
N LYS A 124 27.87 -9.64 18.98
CA LYS A 124 27.41 -8.35 18.41
C LYS A 124 26.60 -8.49 17.10
N TRP A 125 26.83 -9.56 16.35
CA TRP A 125 26.22 -9.80 15.05
C TRP A 125 24.91 -10.59 15.11
N ASP A 126 24.47 -11.04 16.29
CA ASP A 126 23.28 -11.89 16.44
C ASP A 126 22.00 -11.23 15.94
N ILE A 127 21.79 -9.94 16.25
CA ILE A 127 20.61 -9.21 15.77
C ILE A 127 20.70 -9.01 14.25
N LEU A 128 21.88 -8.65 13.75
CA LEU A 128 22.07 -8.33 12.34
C LEU A 128 21.89 -9.55 11.43
N ILE A 129 22.32 -10.75 11.86
CA ILE A 129 22.10 -11.97 11.10
C ILE A 129 20.62 -12.38 11.09
N VAL A 130 19.91 -12.16 12.20
CA VAL A 130 18.46 -12.41 12.30
C VAL A 130 17.68 -11.46 11.37
N GLU A 131 18.03 -10.17 11.39
CA GLU A 131 17.46 -9.17 10.48
C GLU A 131 17.72 -9.51 9.01
N LEU A 132 18.94 -9.97 8.68
CA LEU A 132 19.30 -10.41 7.34
C LEU A 132 18.47 -11.61 6.88
N MET A 133 18.23 -12.59 7.76
CA MET A 133 17.40 -13.75 7.45
C MET A 133 15.93 -13.35 7.25
N GLY A 134 15.41 -12.48 8.11
CA GLY A 134 14.06 -11.93 7.98
C GLY A 134 13.88 -11.13 6.69
N LEU A 135 14.84 -10.26 6.38
CA LEU A 135 14.87 -9.46 5.15
C LEU A 135 14.96 -10.35 3.91
N SER A 136 15.84 -11.36 3.92
CA SER A 136 16.02 -12.28 2.78
C SER A 136 14.75 -13.09 2.50
N ALA A 137 14.09 -13.58 3.55
CA ALA A 137 12.82 -14.26 3.42
C ALA A 137 11.73 -13.32 2.87
N ALA A 138 11.61 -12.12 3.41
CA ALA A 138 10.65 -11.13 2.92
C ALA A 138 10.93 -10.69 1.47
N ALA A 139 12.21 -10.55 1.09
CA ALA A 139 12.64 -10.25 -0.27
C ALA A 139 12.20 -11.35 -1.24
N LEU A 140 12.39 -12.61 -0.87
CA LEU A 140 11.98 -13.75 -1.70
C LEU A 140 10.46 -13.77 -1.92
N VAL A 141 9.66 -13.65 -0.85
CA VAL A 141 8.20 -13.61 -0.97
C VAL A 141 7.74 -12.36 -1.73
N GLY A 142 8.42 -11.23 -1.56
CA GLY A 142 8.18 -10.00 -2.33
C GLY A 142 8.44 -10.18 -3.83
N ALA A 143 9.58 -10.77 -4.19
CA ALA A 143 9.99 -11.00 -5.57
C ALA A 143 9.04 -11.96 -6.31
N ILE A 144 8.56 -13.01 -5.65
CA ILE A 144 7.54 -13.91 -6.21
C ILE A 144 6.25 -13.14 -6.52
N GLY A 145 5.82 -12.27 -5.61
CA GLY A 145 4.64 -11.42 -5.82
C GLY A 145 4.79 -10.45 -7.01
N LEU A 146 6.01 -9.97 -7.28
CA LEU A 146 6.27 -9.06 -8.40
C LEU A 146 6.20 -9.75 -9.77
N ARG A 147 6.63 -11.02 -9.86
CA ARG A 147 6.60 -11.80 -11.11
C ARG A 147 5.18 -12.05 -11.63
N LEU A 148 4.17 -11.89 -10.79
CA LEU A 148 2.77 -12.10 -11.14
C LEU A 148 2.10 -10.86 -11.76
N ILE A 149 2.82 -9.75 -11.89
CA ILE A 149 2.28 -8.48 -12.40
C ILE A 149 2.69 -8.30 -13.86
N TYR A 150 1.75 -8.49 -14.78
CA TYR A 150 1.91 -8.15 -16.20
C TYR A 150 1.49 -6.69 -16.46
N GLY A 151 2.36 -5.91 -17.11
CA GLY A 151 2.03 -4.61 -17.73
C GLY A 151 1.40 -3.57 -16.82
N THR A 152 2.21 -2.73 -16.17
CA THR A 152 1.69 -1.55 -15.44
C THR A 152 1.77 -0.32 -16.34
N SER A 153 0.65 0.08 -16.92
CA SER A 153 0.51 1.32 -17.71
C SER A 153 0.50 2.59 -16.84
N THR A 154 0.57 2.44 -15.52
CA THR A 154 0.62 3.56 -14.58
C THR A 154 2.05 4.06 -14.40
N PRO A 155 2.33 5.37 -14.53
CA PRO A 155 3.68 5.92 -14.37
C PRO A 155 4.22 5.85 -12.93
N PHE A 156 3.43 5.32 -11.99
CA PHE A 156 3.78 5.18 -10.59
C PHE A 156 3.78 3.69 -10.25
N THR A 157 4.97 3.07 -10.24
CA THR A 157 5.17 1.64 -9.91
C THR A 157 4.92 1.37 -8.42
N LEU A 158 3.67 1.52 -7.98
CA LEU A 158 3.22 1.19 -6.63
C LEU A 158 3.66 -0.21 -6.17
N PRO A 159 3.63 -1.26 -7.02
CA PRO A 159 4.06 -2.60 -6.60
C PRO A 159 5.52 -2.66 -6.16
N ILE A 160 6.39 -1.87 -6.80
CA ILE A 160 7.81 -1.82 -6.46
C ILE A 160 8.01 -1.14 -5.10
N VAL A 161 7.31 -0.03 -4.87
CA VAL A 161 7.39 0.70 -3.59
C VAL A 161 6.85 -0.17 -2.44
N LEU A 162 5.78 -0.92 -2.69
CA LEU A 162 5.25 -1.93 -1.74
C LEU A 162 6.21 -3.10 -1.52
N ALA A 163 6.99 -3.50 -2.53
CA ALA A 163 8.02 -4.53 -2.37
C ALA A 163 9.14 -4.05 -1.43
N PHE A 164 9.57 -2.79 -1.59
CA PHE A 164 10.59 -2.20 -0.72
C PHE A 164 10.12 -2.07 0.73
N LEU A 165 8.85 -1.75 0.98
CA LEU A 165 8.27 -1.72 2.33
C LEU A 165 8.42 -3.07 3.06
N LYS A 166 8.35 -4.19 2.33
CA LYS A 166 8.43 -5.54 2.91
C LYS A 166 9.81 -5.89 3.44
N LEU A 167 10.87 -5.27 2.95
CA LEU A 167 12.25 -5.58 3.39
C LEU A 167 12.52 -5.19 4.84
N PRO A 168 12.33 -3.91 5.27
CA PRO A 168 12.56 -3.52 6.66
C PRO A 168 11.48 -4.07 7.58
N ALA A 169 10.24 -4.21 7.10
CA ALA A 169 9.24 -5.00 7.81
C ALA A 169 9.84 -6.37 8.09
N GLY A 170 10.37 -7.04 7.05
CA GLY A 170 11.06 -8.35 6.99
C GLY A 170 11.96 -8.61 8.18
N ALA A 171 12.95 -7.74 8.29
CA ALA A 171 13.92 -7.74 9.38
C ALA A 171 13.26 -7.59 10.76
N ILE A 172 12.36 -6.61 10.91
CA ILE A 172 11.74 -6.31 12.22
C ILE A 172 10.90 -7.48 12.73
N SER A 173 10.06 -8.11 11.89
CA SER A 173 9.25 -9.23 12.42
C SER A 173 10.09 -10.45 12.78
N ALA A 174 11.25 -10.66 12.15
CA ALA A 174 12.14 -11.75 12.53
C ALA A 174 12.63 -11.57 13.96
N VAL A 175 13.07 -10.35 14.30
CA VAL A 175 13.49 -9.99 15.66
C VAL A 175 12.32 -10.08 16.64
N ILE A 176 11.17 -9.46 16.32
CA ILE A 176 9.98 -9.50 17.19
C ILE A 176 9.48 -10.92 17.40
N GLY A 177 9.45 -11.75 16.35
CA GLY A 177 8.98 -13.13 16.40
C GLY A 177 9.85 -13.98 17.32
N LEU A 178 11.18 -13.86 17.24
CA LEU A 178 12.08 -14.54 18.18
C LEU A 178 11.93 -14.03 19.61
N LEU A 179 11.70 -12.72 19.81
CA LEU A 179 11.39 -12.17 21.14
C LEU A 179 10.07 -12.70 21.70
N LEU A 180 9.06 -12.92 20.86
CA LEU A 180 7.79 -13.53 21.29
C LEU A 180 7.97 -14.99 21.71
N ILE A 181 8.77 -15.76 20.97
CA ILE A 181 9.11 -17.13 21.37
C ILE A 181 9.88 -17.11 22.70
N GLN A 182 10.86 -16.23 22.84
CA GLN A 182 11.64 -16.11 24.08
C GLN A 182 10.77 -15.69 25.26
N GLY A 183 9.81 -14.79 25.04
CA GLY A 183 8.81 -14.38 26.02
C GLY A 183 7.79 -15.48 26.36
N ARG A 184 7.91 -16.67 25.77
CA ARG A 184 7.00 -17.81 25.95
C ARG A 184 5.53 -17.49 25.64
N PHE A 185 5.29 -16.49 24.78
CA PHE A 185 3.95 -16.16 24.30
C PHE A 185 3.37 -17.27 23.42
N ILE A 186 4.23 -18.10 22.82
CA ILE A 186 3.84 -19.22 21.98
C ILE A 186 4.19 -20.53 22.72
N PRO A 187 3.19 -21.23 23.30
CA PRO A 187 3.45 -22.46 24.04
C PRO A 187 4.02 -23.55 23.11
N GLY A 188 5.06 -24.25 23.58
CA GLY A 188 5.66 -25.39 22.88
C GLY A 188 6.69 -25.04 21.79
N LEU A 189 6.92 -23.76 21.49
CA LEU A 189 7.92 -23.32 20.50
C LEU A 189 9.22 -22.80 21.11
N SER A 190 9.39 -22.84 22.44
CA SER A 190 10.56 -22.25 23.13
C SER A 190 11.84 -23.10 23.07
N ASN A 191 11.77 -24.33 22.59
CA ASN A 191 12.90 -25.26 22.54
C ASN A 191 13.67 -25.09 21.23
N LEU A 192 14.29 -23.93 21.06
CA LEU A 192 15.22 -23.69 19.97
C LEU A 192 16.63 -24.05 20.45
N ASP A 193 17.05 -25.25 20.12
CA ASP A 193 18.28 -25.86 20.63
C ASP A 193 19.52 -25.57 19.76
N THR A 194 19.31 -25.03 18.54
CA THR A 194 20.41 -24.82 17.58
C THR A 194 20.29 -23.48 16.86
N SER A 195 21.43 -22.90 16.49
CA SER A 195 21.51 -21.67 15.68
C SER A 195 20.72 -21.79 14.37
N ALA A 196 20.73 -22.96 13.73
CA ALA A 196 19.99 -23.21 12.50
C ALA A 196 18.47 -23.12 12.69
N GLN A 197 17.94 -23.66 13.80
CA GLN A 197 16.52 -23.52 14.13
C GLN A 197 16.14 -22.06 14.40
N ILE A 198 16.98 -21.32 15.13
CA ILE A 198 16.76 -19.89 15.42
C ILE A 198 16.69 -19.08 14.13
N LEU A 199 17.66 -19.25 13.23
CA LEU A 199 17.69 -18.55 11.94
C LEU A 199 16.56 -19.02 11.00
N GLY A 200 16.18 -20.30 11.07
CA GLY A 200 15.02 -20.84 10.35
C GLY A 200 13.73 -20.17 10.78
N TRP A 201 13.50 -20.04 12.09
CA TRP A 201 12.33 -19.32 12.62
C TRP A 201 12.37 -17.81 12.31
N ALA A 202 13.55 -17.19 12.33
CA ALA A 202 13.73 -15.81 11.88
C ALA A 202 13.25 -15.62 10.43
N ALA A 203 13.63 -16.53 9.52
CA ALA A 203 13.17 -16.51 8.14
C ALA A 203 11.65 -16.74 8.03
N VAL A 204 11.09 -17.68 8.79
CA VAL A 204 9.63 -17.94 8.84
C VAL A 204 8.89 -16.68 9.27
N PHE A 205 9.30 -16.02 10.34
CA PHE A 205 8.65 -14.79 10.79
C PHE A 205 8.78 -13.66 9.78
N GLY A 206 9.95 -13.50 9.15
CA GLY A 206 10.17 -12.52 8.07
C GLY A 206 9.22 -12.74 6.89
N ALA A 207 9.00 -14.00 6.49
CA ALA A 207 8.03 -14.34 5.45
C ALA A 207 6.56 -14.16 5.92
N ALA A 208 6.27 -14.44 7.19
CA ALA A 208 4.91 -14.46 7.75
C ALA A 208 4.23 -13.08 7.79
N GLN A 209 4.97 -12.00 7.61
CA GLN A 209 4.44 -10.63 7.61
C GLN A 209 3.27 -10.45 6.66
N GLN A 210 3.33 -11.09 5.48
CA GLN A 210 2.26 -10.97 4.50
C GLN A 210 0.94 -11.58 4.97
N ALA A 211 0.98 -12.61 5.83
CA ALA A 211 -0.22 -13.22 6.38
C ALA A 211 -0.88 -12.30 7.39
N ILE A 212 -0.09 -11.71 8.30
CA ILE A 212 -0.61 -10.82 9.36
C ILE A 212 -1.21 -9.54 8.74
N THR A 213 -0.51 -8.91 7.80
CA THR A 213 -1.03 -7.68 7.15
C THR A 213 -2.34 -7.94 6.42
N ARG A 214 -2.47 -9.08 5.72
CA ARG A 214 -3.72 -9.45 5.03
C ARG A 214 -4.90 -9.64 5.98
N LEU A 215 -4.66 -10.22 7.17
CA LEU A 215 -5.70 -10.41 8.18
C LEU A 215 -6.19 -9.07 8.76
N VAL A 216 -5.26 -8.16 9.06
CA VAL A 216 -5.58 -6.83 9.57
C VAL A 216 -6.35 -6.01 8.53
N ASP A 217 -5.89 -6.02 7.26
CA ASP A 217 -6.57 -5.31 6.17
C ASP A 217 -8.00 -5.83 5.96
N ALA A 218 -8.20 -7.16 5.99
CA ALA A 218 -9.52 -7.77 5.85
C ALA A 218 -10.47 -7.36 6.99
N GLN A 219 -9.96 -7.30 8.22
CA GLN A 219 -10.75 -6.88 9.38
C GLN A 219 -11.07 -5.38 9.33
N GLY A 220 -10.12 -4.54 8.92
CA GLY A 220 -10.31 -3.10 8.76
C GLY A 220 -11.40 -2.78 7.73
N GLN A 221 -11.37 -3.46 6.58
CA GLN A 221 -12.39 -3.30 5.55
C GLN A 221 -13.79 -3.69 6.04
N LYS A 222 -13.90 -4.78 6.82
CA LYS A 222 -15.17 -5.24 7.41
C LYS A 222 -15.76 -4.20 8.38
N ILE A 223 -14.92 -3.56 9.19
CA ILE A 223 -15.37 -2.52 10.13
C ILE A 223 -15.79 -1.26 9.36
N LEU A 224 -15.02 -0.84 8.36
CA LEU A 224 -15.35 0.34 7.54
C LEU A 224 -16.64 0.15 6.74
N SER A 225 -16.91 -1.05 6.20
CA SER A 225 -18.17 -1.34 5.52
C SER A 225 -19.36 -1.30 6.48
N SER A 226 -19.19 -1.69 7.74
CA SER A 226 -20.27 -1.65 8.74
C SER A 226 -20.67 -0.23 9.19
N VAL A 227 -19.84 0.79 8.92
CA VAL A 227 -20.08 2.19 9.29
C VAL A 227 -20.74 2.99 8.14
N GLY A 228 -20.92 2.37 6.96
CA GLY A 228 -21.54 3.00 5.79
C GLY A 228 -22.95 2.52 5.44
N ASP A 229 -23.47 1.50 6.11
CA ASP A 229 -24.83 1.02 5.86
C ASP A 229 -25.85 2.05 6.39
N PRO A 230 -26.79 2.54 5.54
CA PRO A 230 -27.90 3.35 6.01
C PRO A 230 -28.67 2.58 7.08
N ALA A 231 -29.05 3.26 8.17
CA ALA A 231 -29.94 2.67 9.17
C ALA A 231 -31.17 2.05 8.46
N PRO A 232 -31.66 0.87 8.87
CA PRO A 232 -32.85 0.28 8.28
C PRO A 232 -33.98 1.29 8.32
N GLU A 233 -34.55 1.59 7.15
CA GLU A 233 -35.73 2.44 7.06
C GLU A 233 -36.82 1.84 7.98
N PRO A 234 -37.40 2.61 8.91
CA PRO A 234 -38.42 2.08 9.80
C PRO A 234 -39.57 1.52 8.96
N PRO A 235 -40.11 0.34 9.31
CA PRO A 235 -41.13 -0.32 8.50
C PRO A 235 -42.30 0.64 8.29
N THR A 236 -42.55 0.99 7.03
CA THR A 236 -43.76 1.71 6.62
C THR A 236 -44.97 0.93 7.10
N ALA A 237 -45.72 1.51 8.03
CA ALA A 237 -46.97 0.96 8.51
C ALA A 237 -47.93 0.78 7.33
N SER A 238 -48.24 -0.47 7.01
CA SER A 238 -49.27 -0.81 6.02
C SER A 238 -50.62 -0.22 6.45
N PRO A 239 -51.41 0.37 5.53
CA PRO A 239 -52.71 0.92 5.87
C PRO A 239 -53.64 -0.21 6.30
N VAL A 240 -54.21 -0.08 7.50
CA VAL A 240 -55.27 -0.94 8.03
C VAL A 240 -56.46 -0.87 7.07
N LYS A 241 -56.78 -1.99 6.41
CA LYS A 241 -58.06 -2.14 5.71
C LYS A 241 -59.17 -2.12 6.76
N VAL A 242 -59.98 -1.06 6.73
CA VAL A 242 -61.25 -1.01 7.45
C VAL A 242 -62.25 -1.82 6.64
N THR A 243 -62.62 -2.99 7.16
CA THR A 243 -63.72 -3.79 6.63
C THR A 243 -65.02 -3.24 7.21
N THR A 244 -65.86 -2.65 6.36
CA THR A 244 -67.30 -2.43 6.62
C THR A 244 -68.08 -3.73 6.49
#